data_AF-R7TFR3-F1
#
_entry.id   AF-R7TFR3-F1
#
_cell.length_a   1.000
_cell.length_b   1.000
_cell.length_c   1.000
_cell.angle_alpha   90.00
_cell.angle_beta   90.00
_cell.angle_gamma   90.00
#
_symmetry.space_group_name_H-M   'P 1'
#
loop_
_entity.id
_entity.type
_entity.pdbx_description
1 polymer ?
#
loop_
_entity_poly.entity_id
_entity_poly.type
_entity_poly.pdbx_seq_one_letter_code
_entity_poly.pdbx_strand_id
1 'polypeptide(L)'
;MGNAQPFVSCAGGQPPDQKPSNIPQHEFLTQNQKLGAKSTWEFLCHTSTPTERGMRVFLRIFEIAPVTKTLFPFKDMPNEDLHRNSLFKGHATRFMKSVEFTMQNLDALDVIVNPTLVSIGNKHVHIKGFHPDYLDTFQTALIDIWDEDLGKKFSKETKEAWIKIFALITRKVFEGFQEETTRFRPPLPYEGKQNGVQSPEISANNNSCVSPDEMECELVNGDSNVVTLDA
;
A
#
# COMPACT_ATOMS: atom_id res chain seq x y z
N MET A 1 -73.74 -36.31 -28.96
CA MET A 1 -73.07 -35.44 -29.95
C MET A 1 -72.56 -34.22 -29.21
N GLY A 2 -71.24 -34.04 -29.11
CA GLY A 2 -70.63 -32.95 -28.37
C GLY A 2 -69.11 -33.08 -28.39
N ASN A 3 -68.50 -32.64 -29.50
CA ASN A 3 -67.07 -32.44 -29.65
C ASN A 3 -66.64 -31.19 -28.86
N ALA A 4 -65.56 -31.26 -28.08
CA ALA A 4 -64.73 -30.11 -27.72
C ALA A 4 -63.29 -30.57 -27.41
N GLN A 5 -62.42 -30.49 -28.42
CA GLN A 5 -61.26 -29.58 -28.55
C GLN A 5 -59.93 -30.24 -28.13
N PRO A 6 -58.94 -30.37 -29.04
CA PRO A 6 -57.60 -30.83 -28.72
C PRO A 6 -56.72 -29.72 -28.14
N PHE A 7 -55.74 -30.15 -27.34
CA PHE A 7 -54.75 -29.34 -26.63
C PHE A 7 -54.07 -28.30 -27.52
N VAL A 8 -54.08 -27.04 -27.07
CA VAL A 8 -53.24 -25.96 -27.59
C VAL A 8 -51.81 -26.18 -27.11
N SER A 9 -50.91 -26.32 -28.06
CA SER A 9 -49.46 -26.29 -27.89
C SER A 9 -49.01 -24.87 -27.50
N CYS A 10 -48.46 -24.71 -26.31
CA CYS A 10 -47.70 -23.52 -25.94
C CYS A 10 -46.22 -23.87 -25.94
N ALA A 11 -45.54 -23.47 -27.01
CA ALA A 11 -44.09 -23.44 -27.10
C ALA A 11 -43.53 -22.53 -26.00
N GLY A 12 -42.89 -23.12 -24.99
CA GLY A 12 -42.06 -22.40 -24.02
C GLY A 12 -40.71 -22.14 -24.65
N GLY A 13 -40.45 -20.88 -24.99
CA GLY A 13 -39.18 -20.42 -25.52
C GLY A 13 -38.01 -20.73 -24.59
N GLN A 14 -36.91 -21.14 -25.21
CA GLN A 14 -35.60 -21.33 -24.58
C GLN A 14 -35.12 -19.99 -24.00
N PRO A 15 -34.61 -19.94 -22.75
CA PRO A 15 -34.03 -18.72 -22.22
C PRO A 15 -32.81 -18.32 -23.06
N PRO A 16 -32.60 -17.02 -23.33
CA PRO A 16 -31.54 -16.57 -24.22
C PRO A 16 -30.17 -16.91 -23.64
N ASP A 17 -29.34 -17.49 -24.52
CA ASP A 17 -27.92 -17.76 -24.33
C ASP A 17 -27.22 -16.60 -23.61
N GLN A 18 -26.71 -16.87 -22.41
CA GLN A 18 -25.79 -15.98 -21.74
C GLN A 18 -24.48 -15.97 -22.54
N LYS A 19 -24.29 -14.91 -23.33
CA LYS A 19 -23.00 -14.57 -23.95
C LYS A 19 -21.91 -14.57 -22.86
N PRO A 20 -20.77 -15.25 -23.05
CA PRO A 20 -19.70 -15.22 -22.06
C PRO A 20 -19.24 -13.78 -21.87
N SER A 21 -19.44 -13.26 -20.66
CA SER A 21 -18.90 -11.97 -20.26
C SER A 21 -17.38 -12.08 -20.34
N ASN A 22 -16.79 -11.23 -21.19
CA ASN A 22 -15.36 -11.11 -21.36
C ASN A 22 -14.78 -10.33 -20.16
N ILE A 23 -14.84 -10.94 -18.97
CA ILE A 23 -14.21 -10.43 -17.76
C ILE A 23 -12.70 -10.67 -17.90
N PRO A 24 -11.86 -9.64 -17.77
CA PRO A 24 -10.41 -9.79 -17.87
C PRO A 24 -9.91 -10.86 -16.90
N GLN A 25 -9.25 -11.86 -17.46
CA GLN A 25 -8.64 -12.96 -16.75
C GLN A 25 -7.42 -12.47 -15.97
N HIS A 26 -7.57 -12.15 -14.69
CA HIS A 26 -6.85 -12.86 -13.62
C HIS A 26 -7.38 -12.39 -12.25
N GLU A 27 -8.05 -13.28 -11.52
CA GLU A 27 -8.36 -13.02 -10.11
C GLU A 27 -7.04 -12.95 -9.32
N PHE A 28 -6.83 -11.86 -8.58
CA PHE A 28 -5.59 -11.61 -7.82
C PHE A 28 -5.39 -12.63 -6.69
N LEU A 29 -6.48 -12.99 -6.01
CA LEU A 29 -6.56 -14.03 -4.98
C LEU A 29 -7.61 -15.04 -5.40
N THR A 30 -7.44 -16.31 -5.06
CA THR A 30 -8.57 -17.25 -5.10
C THR A 30 -9.58 -16.89 -4.02
N GLN A 31 -10.82 -17.38 -4.13
CA GLN A 31 -11.84 -17.18 -3.10
C GLN A 31 -11.37 -17.67 -1.71
N ASN A 32 -10.69 -18.82 -1.63
CA ASN A 32 -10.14 -19.33 -0.38
C ASN A 32 -9.02 -18.45 0.17
N GLN A 33 -8.10 -17.98 -0.68
CA GLN A 33 -7.05 -17.03 -0.30
C GLN A 33 -7.63 -15.73 0.26
N LYS A 34 -8.67 -15.20 -0.40
CA LYS A 34 -9.37 -13.99 0.04
C LYS A 34 -10.06 -14.19 1.39
N LEU A 35 -10.76 -15.31 1.58
CA LEU A 35 -11.40 -15.64 2.87
C LEU A 35 -10.37 -15.83 3.98
N GLY A 36 -9.28 -16.55 3.71
CA GLY A 36 -8.17 -16.75 4.65
C GLY A 36 -7.52 -15.44 5.07
N ALA A 37 -7.24 -14.55 4.11
CA ALA A 37 -6.70 -13.21 4.39
C ALA A 37 -7.67 -12.36 5.24
N LYS A 38 -8.97 -12.33 4.90
CA LYS A 38 -9.97 -11.59 5.68
C LYS A 38 -10.12 -12.12 7.10
N SER A 39 -10.23 -13.44 7.27
CA SER A 39 -10.39 -14.06 8.60
C SER A 39 -9.16 -13.85 9.49
N THR A 40 -7.95 -13.98 8.92
CA THR A 40 -6.72 -13.73 9.69
C THR A 40 -6.51 -12.24 9.98
N TRP A 41 -6.89 -11.34 9.06
CA TRP A 41 -6.90 -9.91 9.33
C TRP A 41 -7.83 -9.54 10.48
N GLU A 42 -9.05 -10.08 10.50
CA GLU A 42 -10.00 -9.87 11.59
C GLU A 42 -9.44 -10.35 12.93
N PHE A 43 -8.83 -11.54 12.97
CA PHE A 43 -8.15 -12.04 14.17
C PHE A 43 -7.04 -11.10 14.64
N LEU A 44 -6.22 -10.60 13.71
CA LEU A 44 -5.16 -9.65 14.02
C LEU A 44 -5.74 -8.36 14.63
N CYS A 45 -6.78 -7.78 14.01
CA CYS A 45 -7.45 -6.57 14.53
C CYS A 45 -7.99 -6.73 15.96
N HIS A 46 -8.40 -7.94 16.37
CA HIS A 46 -8.84 -8.21 17.73
C HIS A 46 -7.70 -8.41 18.73
N THR A 47 -6.51 -8.81 18.28
CA THR A 47 -5.40 -9.19 19.17
C THR A 47 -4.43 -8.05 19.47
N SER A 48 -4.36 -7.03 18.60
CA SER A 48 -3.57 -5.83 18.88
C SER A 48 -4.10 -4.63 18.11
N THR A 49 -3.76 -3.44 18.58
CA THR A 49 -4.04 -2.20 17.85
C THR A 49 -3.20 -2.09 16.57
N PRO A 50 -3.63 -1.26 15.59
CA PRO A 50 -2.80 -0.94 14.42
C PRO A 50 -1.43 -0.38 14.80
N THR A 51 -1.36 0.42 15.87
CA THR A 51 -0.11 1.00 16.36
C THR A 51 0.86 -0.08 16.86
N GLU A 52 0.40 -0.99 17.73
CA GLU A 52 1.25 -2.06 18.26
C GLU A 52 1.77 -2.98 17.16
N ARG A 53 0.91 -3.36 16.21
CA ARG A 53 1.30 -4.21 15.08
C ARG A 53 2.32 -3.51 14.19
N GLY A 54 2.07 -2.24 13.84
CA GLY A 54 2.99 -1.45 13.03
C GLY A 54 4.34 -1.25 13.72
N MET A 55 4.36 -1.01 15.03
CA MET A 55 5.61 -0.87 15.78
C MET A 55 6.43 -2.16 15.71
N ARG A 56 5.80 -3.33 15.88
CA ARG A 56 6.49 -4.62 15.74
C ARG A 56 7.08 -4.83 14.35
N VAL A 57 6.35 -4.48 13.30
CA VAL A 57 6.85 -4.55 11.92
C VAL A 57 8.07 -3.64 11.75
N PHE A 58 8.02 -2.39 12.20
CA PHE A 58 9.19 -1.50 12.08
C PHE A 58 10.38 -1.92 12.93
N LEU A 59 10.16 -2.44 14.13
CA LEU A 59 11.24 -2.98 14.95
C LEU A 59 11.92 -4.16 14.23
N ARG A 60 11.15 -5.07 13.62
CA ARG A 60 11.68 -6.15 12.77
C ARG A 60 12.42 -5.61 11.54
N ILE A 61 11.94 -4.54 10.90
CA ILE A 61 12.67 -3.88 9.80
C ILE A 61 14.02 -3.34 10.29
N PHE A 62 14.08 -2.71 11.47
CA PHE A 62 15.32 -2.18 12.04
C PHE A 62 16.27 -3.29 12.50
N GLU A 63 15.76 -4.47 12.84
CA GLU A 63 16.57 -5.67 13.09
C GLU A 63 17.20 -6.22 11.80
N ILE A 64 16.40 -6.33 10.72
CA ILE A 64 16.86 -6.88 9.43
C ILE A 64 17.79 -5.90 8.71
N ALA A 65 17.44 -4.61 8.68
CA ALA A 65 18.20 -3.57 7.99
C ALA A 65 18.32 -2.31 8.87
N PRO A 66 19.28 -2.28 9.82
CA PRO A 66 19.45 -1.17 10.76
C PRO A 66 19.62 0.21 10.12
N VAL A 67 20.19 0.25 8.90
CA VAL A 67 20.36 1.49 8.12
C VAL A 67 19.03 2.20 7.85
N THR A 68 17.92 1.48 7.75
CA THR A 68 16.60 2.09 7.48
C THR A 68 16.14 3.01 8.63
N LYS A 69 16.62 2.78 9.85
CA LYS A 69 16.29 3.61 11.01
C LYS A 69 16.85 5.04 10.86
N THR A 70 17.94 5.23 10.12
CA THR A 70 18.55 6.56 9.92
C THR A 70 17.68 7.51 9.11
N LEU A 71 16.65 6.99 8.44
CA LEU A 71 15.67 7.76 7.68
C LEU A 71 14.66 8.50 8.58
N PHE A 72 14.61 8.14 9.86
CA PHE A 72 13.63 8.66 10.80
C PHE A 72 14.22 9.72 11.73
N PRO A 73 13.41 10.67 12.22
CA PRO A 73 13.87 11.69 13.16
C PRO A 73 14.26 11.11 14.54
N PHE A 74 13.80 9.89 14.86
CA PHE A 74 14.13 9.18 16.10
C PHE A 74 15.33 8.23 15.96
N LYS A 75 16.16 8.38 14.93
CA LYS A 75 17.26 7.46 14.60
C LYS A 75 18.22 7.15 15.75
N ASP A 76 18.47 8.14 16.61
CA ASP A 76 19.43 8.03 17.72
C ASP A 76 18.82 7.44 19.00
N MET A 77 17.49 7.21 19.05
CA MET A 77 16.81 6.62 20.20
C MET A 77 16.97 5.09 20.21
N PRO A 78 17.29 4.43 21.34
CA PRO A 78 17.33 2.97 21.42
C PRO A 78 16.00 2.31 20.99
N ASN A 79 16.05 1.11 20.40
CA ASN A 79 14.85 0.42 19.91
C ASN A 79 13.85 0.15 21.05
N GLU A 80 14.39 -0.16 22.23
CA GLU A 80 13.67 -0.47 23.45
C GLU A 80 12.84 0.72 23.93
N ASP A 81 13.23 1.96 23.61
CA ASP A 81 12.55 3.19 24.02
C ASP A 81 11.54 3.70 22.97
N LEU A 82 11.59 3.19 21.73
CA LEU A 82 10.73 3.67 20.64
C LEU A 82 9.24 3.51 20.94
N HIS A 83 8.84 2.53 21.75
CA HIS A 83 7.46 2.34 22.19
C HIS A 83 6.88 3.54 22.98
N ARG A 84 7.70 4.52 23.36
CA ARG A 84 7.28 5.77 24.03
C ARG A 84 7.28 6.96 23.08
N ASN A 85 7.90 6.84 21.92
CA ASN A 85 8.06 7.92 20.95
C ASN A 85 6.77 8.13 20.12
N SER A 86 6.21 9.34 20.15
CA SER A 86 4.97 9.69 19.45
C SER A 86 5.10 9.65 17.92
N LEU A 87 6.25 10.08 17.38
CA LEU A 87 6.51 10.07 15.93
C LEU A 87 6.59 8.63 15.41
N PHE A 88 7.25 7.73 16.15
CA PHE A 88 7.30 6.31 15.82
C PHE A 88 5.92 5.68 15.82
N LYS A 89 5.14 5.89 16.89
CA LYS A 89 3.74 5.42 16.97
C LYS A 89 2.91 5.93 15.80
N GLY A 90 2.95 7.23 15.53
CA GLY A 90 2.19 7.83 14.44
C GLY A 90 2.56 7.25 13.08
N HIS A 91 3.85 7.00 12.82
CA HIS A 91 4.28 6.38 11.57
C HIS A 91 3.82 4.91 11.48
N ALA A 92 4.00 4.13 12.54
CA ALA A 92 3.50 2.76 12.64
C ALA A 92 1.99 2.65 12.40
N THR A 93 1.19 3.56 12.98
CA THR A 93 -0.26 3.61 12.76
C THR A 93 -0.60 3.89 11.30
N ARG A 94 0.00 4.93 10.68
CA ARG A 94 -0.27 5.29 9.27
C ARG A 94 0.10 4.17 8.31
N PHE A 95 1.21 3.49 8.57
CA PHE A 95 1.61 2.31 7.81
C PHE A 95 0.54 1.23 7.88
N MET A 96 0.08 0.87 9.08
CA MET A 96 -0.96 -0.16 9.23
C MET A 96 -2.32 0.25 8.67
N LYS A 97 -2.67 1.54 8.69
CA LYS A 97 -3.86 2.06 7.99
C LYS A 97 -3.82 1.84 6.48
N SER A 98 -2.63 1.79 5.87
CA SER A 98 -2.50 1.50 4.43
C SER A 98 -2.78 0.02 4.13
N VAL A 99 -2.36 -0.88 5.03
CA VAL A 99 -2.70 -2.31 4.97
C VAL A 99 -4.19 -2.52 5.19
N GLU A 100 -4.77 -1.85 6.19
CA GLU A 100 -6.21 -1.88 6.47
C GLU A 100 -7.04 -1.41 5.27
N PHE A 101 -6.67 -0.27 4.69
CA PHE A 101 -7.30 0.27 3.49
C PHE A 101 -7.29 -0.74 2.33
N THR A 102 -6.17 -1.45 2.14
CA THR A 102 -6.06 -2.51 1.13
C THR A 102 -7.02 -3.65 1.43
N MET A 103 -7.08 -4.11 2.68
CA MET A 103 -7.98 -5.21 3.11
C MET A 103 -9.46 -4.86 2.96
N GLN A 104 -9.84 -3.61 3.21
CA GLN A 104 -11.20 -3.10 3.03
C GLN A 104 -11.62 -3.03 1.55
N ASN A 105 -10.65 -2.94 0.63
CA ASN A 105 -10.89 -2.66 -0.79
C ASN A 105 -10.31 -3.74 -1.72
N LEU A 106 -10.18 -5.00 -1.25
CA LEU A 106 -9.66 -6.13 -2.06
C LEU A 106 -10.46 -6.39 -3.35
N ASP A 107 -11.71 -5.94 -3.42
CA ASP A 107 -12.59 -6.07 -4.60
C ASP A 107 -12.44 -4.91 -5.60
N ALA A 108 -11.70 -3.87 -5.25
CA ALA A 108 -11.56 -2.65 -6.03
C ALA A 108 -10.08 -2.22 -6.14
N LEU A 109 -9.18 -3.20 -6.33
CA LEU A 109 -7.74 -2.97 -6.30
C LEU A 109 -7.30 -1.92 -7.32
N ASP A 110 -7.73 -2.04 -8.57
CA ASP A 110 -7.27 -1.15 -9.65
C ASP A 110 -7.81 0.28 -9.53
N VAL A 111 -9.03 0.43 -9.02
CA VAL A 111 -9.73 1.72 -8.97
C VAL A 111 -9.40 2.50 -7.69
N ILE A 112 -9.26 1.80 -6.56
CA ILE A 112 -9.16 2.43 -5.24
C ILE A 112 -7.78 2.23 -4.63
N VAL A 113 -7.29 0.98 -4.59
CA VAL A 113 -6.07 0.63 -3.85
C VAL A 113 -4.82 1.09 -4.59
N ASN A 114 -4.69 0.74 -5.87
CA ASN A 114 -3.51 1.00 -6.67
C ASN A 114 -3.18 2.50 -6.75
N PRO A 115 -4.11 3.43 -7.06
CA PRO A 115 -3.79 4.85 -7.11
C PRO A 115 -3.36 5.41 -5.75
N THR A 116 -3.97 4.92 -4.67
CA THR A 116 -3.64 5.35 -3.29
C THR A 116 -2.22 4.93 -2.92
N LEU A 117 -1.83 3.68 -3.22
CA LEU A 117 -0.48 3.18 -2.94
C LEU A 117 0.59 3.86 -3.79
N VAL A 118 0.30 4.17 -5.06
CA VAL A 118 1.16 4.98 -5.91
C VAL A 118 1.38 6.36 -5.29
N SER A 119 0.32 7.03 -4.82
CA SER A 119 0.44 8.32 -4.12
C SER A 119 1.32 8.25 -2.87
N ILE A 120 1.26 7.14 -2.13
CA ILE A 120 2.18 6.89 -1.00
C ILE A 120 3.63 6.78 -1.51
N GLY A 121 3.86 6.05 -2.60
CA GLY A 121 5.15 5.95 -3.27
C GLY A 121 5.77 7.29 -3.65
N ASN A 122 4.97 8.19 -4.25
CA ASN A 122 5.43 9.52 -4.66
C ASN A 122 6.02 10.31 -3.47
N LYS A 123 5.39 10.22 -2.30
CA LYS A 123 5.85 10.90 -1.09
C LYS A 123 7.22 10.41 -0.61
N HIS A 124 7.59 9.16 -0.90
CA HIS A 124 8.86 8.58 -0.47
C HIS A 124 10.06 9.14 -1.25
N VAL A 125 9.86 9.75 -2.42
CA VAL A 125 10.93 10.43 -3.18
C VAL A 125 11.53 11.59 -2.41
N HIS A 126 10.72 12.25 -1.58
CA HIS A 126 11.15 13.40 -0.77
C HIS A 126 11.90 13.00 0.50
N ILE A 127 11.98 11.70 0.82
CA ILE A 127 12.69 11.20 1.99
C ILE A 127 14.16 11.03 1.63
N LYS A 128 15.00 11.95 2.12
CA LYS A 128 16.44 11.92 1.87
C LYS A 128 17.05 10.58 2.32
N GLY A 129 17.71 9.88 1.40
CA GLY A 129 18.38 8.61 1.66
C GLY A 129 17.48 7.37 1.58
N PHE A 130 16.18 7.54 1.27
CA PHE A 130 15.32 6.40 0.99
C PHE A 130 15.79 5.66 -0.28
N HIS A 131 15.89 4.34 -0.19
CA HIS A 131 16.23 3.46 -1.30
C HIS A 131 15.09 2.48 -1.53
N PRO A 132 14.63 2.27 -2.78
CA PRO A 132 13.51 1.38 -3.06
C PRO A 132 13.75 -0.07 -2.62
N ASP A 133 14.99 -0.56 -2.64
CA ASP A 133 15.36 -1.90 -2.15
C ASP A 133 14.98 -2.15 -0.69
N TYR A 134 14.75 -1.11 0.10
CA TYR A 134 14.23 -1.30 1.46
C TYR A 134 12.86 -1.98 1.43
N LEU A 135 12.04 -1.81 0.39
CA LEU A 135 10.70 -2.42 0.30
C LEU A 135 10.71 -3.96 0.38
N ASP A 136 11.78 -4.63 -0.06
CA ASP A 136 11.93 -6.08 0.11
C ASP A 136 12.10 -6.47 1.59
N THR A 137 12.82 -5.62 2.34
CA THR A 137 12.93 -5.78 3.80
C THR A 137 11.57 -5.60 4.48
N PHE A 138 10.76 -4.64 4.02
CA PHE A 138 9.40 -4.44 4.55
C PHE A 138 8.52 -5.67 4.33
N GLN A 139 8.54 -6.25 3.12
CA GLN A 139 7.76 -7.45 2.82
C GLN A 139 8.20 -8.63 3.70
N THR A 140 9.50 -8.80 3.90
CA THR A 140 10.05 -9.85 4.78
C THR A 140 9.56 -9.67 6.21
N ALA A 141 9.72 -8.46 6.77
CA ALA A 141 9.30 -8.16 8.14
C ALA A 141 7.79 -8.33 8.35
N LEU A 142 6.96 -7.95 7.38
CA LEU A 142 5.51 -8.14 7.44
C LEU A 142 5.14 -9.63 7.53
N ILE A 143 5.75 -10.47 6.69
CA ILE A 143 5.49 -11.90 6.69
C ILE A 143 5.95 -12.55 7.99
N ASP A 144 7.12 -12.17 8.51
CA ASP A 144 7.61 -12.69 9.78
C ASP A 144 6.67 -12.37 10.94
N ILE A 145 6.23 -11.11 11.06
CA ILE A 145 5.31 -10.70 12.13
C ILE A 145 3.96 -11.42 12.01
N TRP A 146 3.47 -11.65 10.78
CA TRP A 146 2.25 -12.42 10.59
C TRP A 146 2.43 -13.89 11.00
N ASP A 147 3.59 -14.48 10.70
CA ASP A 147 3.91 -15.86 11.08
C ASP A 147 3.92 -16.03 12.61
N GLU A 148 4.54 -15.07 13.30
CA GLU A 148 4.55 -15.02 14.77
C GLU A 148 3.14 -14.84 15.37
N ASP A 149 2.36 -13.89 14.84
CA ASP A 149 1.06 -13.51 15.41
C ASP A 149 -0.05 -14.53 15.14
N LEU A 150 -0.01 -15.15 13.96
CA LEU A 150 -1.03 -16.11 13.53
C LEU A 150 -0.65 -17.54 13.91
N GLY A 151 0.65 -17.86 13.94
CA GLY A 151 1.17 -19.20 14.22
C GLY A 151 0.44 -20.26 13.40
N LYS A 152 -0.21 -21.22 14.09
CA LYS A 152 -0.96 -22.31 13.44
C LYS A 152 -2.14 -21.84 12.58
N LYS A 153 -2.65 -20.62 12.78
CA LYS A 153 -3.72 -20.03 11.93
C LYS A 153 -3.18 -19.58 10.57
N PHE A 154 -1.86 -19.44 10.43
CA PHE A 154 -1.22 -19.06 9.17
C PHE A 154 -1.00 -20.28 8.28
N SER A 155 -2.09 -20.83 7.76
CA SER A 155 -2.00 -21.92 6.79
C SER A 155 -1.15 -21.51 5.58
N LYS A 156 -0.59 -22.50 4.88
CA LYS A 156 0.20 -22.27 3.66
C LYS A 156 -0.56 -21.40 2.65
N GLU A 157 -1.84 -21.71 2.41
CA GLU A 157 -2.68 -20.96 1.47
C GLU A 157 -2.92 -19.51 1.94
N THR A 158 -3.16 -19.30 3.24
CA THR A 158 -3.32 -17.94 3.79
C THR A 158 -2.00 -17.17 3.72
N LYS A 159 -0.86 -17.81 3.98
CA LYS A 159 0.47 -17.21 3.82
C LYS A 159 0.74 -16.78 2.40
N GLU A 160 0.41 -17.61 1.41
CA GLU A 160 0.49 -17.26 -0.01
C GLU A 160 -0.41 -16.05 -0.35
N ALA A 161 -1.61 -15.97 0.23
CA ALA A 161 -2.50 -14.82 0.05
C ALA A 161 -1.85 -13.53 0.57
N TRP A 162 -1.29 -13.55 1.79
CA TRP A 162 -0.62 -12.39 2.38
C TRP A 162 0.66 -12.00 1.63
N ILE A 163 1.44 -12.96 1.13
CA ILE A 163 2.59 -12.68 0.26
C ILE A 163 2.15 -11.90 -0.97
N LYS A 164 1.06 -12.32 -1.63
CA LYS A 164 0.51 -11.59 -2.79
C LYS A 164 0.05 -10.18 -2.41
N ILE A 165 -0.66 -10.03 -1.30
CA ILE A 165 -1.16 -8.72 -0.80
C ILE A 165 0.01 -7.78 -0.50
N PHE A 166 1.03 -8.24 0.22
CA PHE A 166 2.18 -7.39 0.53
C PHE A 166 3.02 -7.08 -0.71
N ALA A 167 3.19 -8.04 -1.63
CA ALA A 167 3.85 -7.79 -2.90
C ALA A 167 3.08 -6.77 -3.77
N LEU A 168 1.75 -6.78 -3.74
CA LEU A 168 0.94 -5.74 -4.39
C LEU A 168 1.22 -4.36 -3.76
N ILE A 169 1.23 -4.29 -2.42
CA ILE A 169 1.47 -3.05 -1.69
C ILE A 169 2.85 -2.47 -2.03
N THR A 170 3.91 -3.26 -1.84
CA THR A 170 5.29 -2.81 -2.06
C THR A 170 5.52 -2.45 -3.53
N ARG A 171 5.01 -3.24 -4.47
CA ARG A 171 5.12 -2.94 -5.90
C ARG A 171 4.46 -1.62 -6.27
N LYS A 172 3.26 -1.32 -5.76
CA LYS A 172 2.57 -0.05 -6.08
C LYS A 172 3.23 1.17 -5.44
N VAL A 173 3.79 1.01 -4.24
CA VAL A 173 4.63 2.05 -3.63
C VAL A 173 5.91 2.27 -4.46
N PHE A 174 6.53 1.19 -4.94
CA PHE A 174 7.70 1.28 -5.82
C PHE A 174 7.40 1.94 -7.17
N GLU A 175 6.27 1.61 -7.80
CA GLU A 175 5.80 2.25 -9.03
C GLU A 175 5.66 3.76 -8.85
N GLY A 176 4.97 4.23 -7.80
CA GLY A 176 4.87 5.67 -7.52
C GLY A 176 6.21 6.33 -7.22
N PHE A 177 7.08 5.67 -6.45
CA PHE A 177 8.43 6.17 -6.21
C PHE A 177 9.22 6.37 -7.52
N GLN A 178 9.14 5.41 -8.46
CA GLN A 178 9.83 5.51 -9.76
C GLN A 178 9.22 6.58 -10.67
N GLU A 179 7.89 6.65 -10.75
CA GLU A 179 7.18 7.66 -11.53
C GLU A 179 7.59 9.07 -11.08
N GLU A 180 7.57 9.31 -9.78
CA GLU A 180 7.87 10.62 -9.22
C GLU A 180 9.37 10.94 -9.29
N THR A 181 10.26 9.95 -9.09
CA THR A 181 11.71 10.12 -9.30
C THR A 181 12.02 10.52 -10.74
N THR A 182 11.32 9.93 -11.72
CA THR A 182 11.50 10.25 -13.14
C THR A 182 10.99 11.66 -13.49
N ARG A 183 9.96 12.15 -12.79
CA ARG A 183 9.50 13.54 -12.94
C ARG A 183 10.49 14.55 -12.33
N PHE A 184 11.10 14.22 -11.19
CA PHE A 184 12.07 15.08 -10.51
C PHE A 184 13.47 15.06 -11.12
N ARG A 185 13.83 14.01 -11.86
CA ARG A 185 15.06 13.98 -12.65
C ARG A 185 14.74 14.48 -14.06
N PRO A 186 15.16 15.71 -14.47
CA PRO A 186 15.05 16.11 -15.87
C PRO A 186 15.72 15.07 -16.77
N PRO A 187 15.25 14.86 -18.01
CA PRO A 187 15.94 13.98 -18.95
C PRO A 187 17.41 14.38 -19.04
N LEU A 188 18.31 13.38 -19.05
CA LEU A 188 19.74 13.59 -19.20
C LEU A 188 19.98 14.57 -20.36
N PRO A 189 20.88 15.57 -20.21
CA PRO A 189 21.26 16.38 -21.35
C PRO A 189 21.78 15.43 -22.42
N TYR A 190 21.19 15.50 -23.61
CA TYR A 190 21.69 14.82 -24.79
C TYR A 190 23.16 15.21 -24.97
N GLU A 191 24.08 14.24 -24.89
CA GLU A 191 25.50 14.45 -25.25
C GLU A 191 25.59 14.68 -26.77
N GLY A 192 25.27 15.90 -27.19
CA GLY A 192 25.63 16.42 -28.49
C GLY A 192 27.14 16.56 -28.55
N LYS A 193 27.76 15.92 -29.55
CA LYS A 193 29.20 16.00 -29.84
C LYS A 193 29.70 17.46 -29.72
N GLN A 194 30.75 17.62 -28.91
CA GLN A 194 31.48 18.85 -28.69
C GLN A 194 31.86 19.51 -30.01
N ASN A 195 31.53 20.80 -30.15
CA ASN A 195 32.30 21.76 -30.94
C ASN A 195 32.39 23.03 -30.10
N GLY A 196 33.61 23.32 -29.62
CA GLY A 196 33.85 24.29 -28.56
C GLY A 196 33.74 25.75 -29.00
N VAL A 197 33.42 26.61 -28.03
CA VAL A 197 33.86 28.01 -27.92
C VAL A 197 33.88 28.38 -26.43
N GLN A 198 34.84 29.23 -26.05
CA GLN A 198 35.25 29.65 -24.70
C GLN A 198 34.17 30.17 -23.73
N SER A 199 34.49 29.98 -22.44
CA SER A 199 33.87 30.55 -21.25
C SER A 199 33.82 32.09 -21.23
N PRO A 200 32.93 32.65 -20.40
CA PRO A 200 33.37 33.70 -19.48
C PRO A 200 32.96 33.42 -18.02
N GLU A 201 33.84 33.83 -17.10
CA GLU A 201 33.62 33.91 -15.66
C GLU A 201 32.53 34.93 -15.30
N ILE A 202 31.67 34.64 -14.31
CA ILE A 202 31.10 35.65 -13.40
C ILE A 202 30.89 35.07 -11.98
N SER A 203 31.69 35.61 -11.05
CA SER A 203 31.39 36.09 -9.69
C SER A 203 30.36 35.38 -8.80
N ALA A 204 30.82 35.08 -7.58
CA ALA A 204 30.05 34.80 -6.38
C ALA A 204 28.93 35.83 -6.10
N ASN A 205 27.82 35.35 -5.52
CA ASN A 205 27.14 36.07 -4.45
C ASN A 205 26.38 35.13 -3.50
N ASN A 206 26.37 35.52 -2.24
CA ASN A 206 25.85 34.81 -1.07
C ASN A 206 24.32 34.86 -0.93
N ASN A 207 23.78 33.88 -0.19
CA ASN A 207 22.60 33.87 0.70
C ASN A 207 21.71 32.66 0.40
N SER A 208 21.12 31.95 1.36
CA SER A 208 21.18 31.92 2.83
C SER A 208 20.53 30.58 3.16
N CYS A 209 21.10 29.87 4.12
CA CYS A 209 20.50 28.67 4.69
C CYS A 209 19.12 29.02 5.26
N VAL A 210 18.12 28.20 4.95
CA VAL A 210 16.86 28.18 5.69
C VAL A 210 16.68 26.75 6.18
N SER A 211 16.63 26.61 7.51
CA SER A 211 16.47 25.37 8.24
C SER A 211 15.17 24.64 7.87
N PRO A 212 15.15 23.30 7.85
CA PRO A 212 13.93 22.54 7.67
C PRO A 212 13.30 22.20 9.02
N ASP A 213 12.64 23.18 9.64
CA ASP A 213 11.59 22.93 10.63
C ASP A 213 10.24 23.29 9.97
N GLU A 214 9.23 22.45 10.22
CA GLU A 214 7.86 22.50 9.69
C GLU A 214 7.62 21.77 8.36
N MET A 215 7.60 20.44 8.44
CA MET A 215 6.81 19.58 7.55
C MET A 215 5.72 18.90 8.37
N GLU A 216 4.75 19.68 8.88
CA GLU A 216 3.46 19.12 9.27
C GLU A 216 2.66 18.84 8.00
N CYS A 217 2.66 17.58 7.56
CA CYS A 217 1.68 17.10 6.59
C CYS A 217 0.34 16.91 7.31
N GLU A 218 -0.49 17.95 7.28
CA GLU A 218 -1.93 17.83 7.47
C GLU A 218 -2.50 16.86 6.44
N LEU A 219 -2.98 15.71 6.90
CA LEU A 219 -4.04 14.99 6.21
C LEU A 219 -4.99 14.36 7.24
N VAL A 220 -6.25 14.75 7.07
CA VAL A 220 -7.52 14.17 7.55
C VAL A 220 -7.95 14.56 8.97
N ASN A 221 -8.42 15.80 9.12
CA ASN A 221 -9.58 16.04 9.99
C ASN A 221 -10.76 15.28 9.39
N GLY A 222 -11.31 14.36 10.17
CA GLY A 222 -12.51 13.61 9.82
C GLY A 222 -13.74 14.47 10.06
N ASP A 223 -14.51 14.74 9.01
CA ASP A 223 -15.92 15.09 9.16
C ASP A 223 -16.73 13.80 9.31
N SER A 224 -16.93 13.42 10.57
CA SER A 224 -17.99 12.51 10.98
C SER A 224 -19.34 13.16 10.69
N ASN A 225 -19.94 12.87 9.53
CA ASN A 225 -21.38 13.02 9.38
C ASN A 225 -22.08 11.86 10.11
N VAL A 226 -22.36 12.09 11.39
CA VAL A 226 -23.35 11.32 12.15
C VAL A 226 -24.72 11.69 11.60
N VAL A 227 -25.35 10.77 10.88
CA VAL A 227 -26.79 10.80 10.64
C VAL A 227 -27.45 10.18 11.87
N THR A 228 -27.97 11.02 12.75
CA THR A 228 -28.93 10.61 13.79
C THR A 228 -30.24 10.21 13.11
N LEU A 229 -30.67 8.97 13.33
CA LEU A 229 -32.04 8.52 13.07
C LEU A 229 -32.75 8.44 14.42
N ASP A 230 -33.66 9.38 14.64
CA ASP A 230 -34.62 9.36 15.75
C ASP A 230 -35.66 8.25 15.54
N ALA A 231 -35.95 7.52 16.61
CA ALA A 231 -37.23 6.88 16.91
C ALA A 231 -37.39 6.78 18.43
#